data_AF-A0A0N0VAV8-F1
#
_entry.id   AF-A0A0N0VAV8-F1
#
_cell.length_a   1.000
_cell.length_b   1.000
_cell.length_c   1.000
_cell.angle_alpha   90.00
_cell.angle_beta   90.00
_cell.angle_gamma   90.00
#
_symmetry.space_group_name_H-M   'P 1'
#
loop_
_entity.id
_entity.type
_entity.pdbx_description
1 polymer ?
#
loop_
_entity_poly.entity_id
_entity_poly.type
_entity_poly.pdbx_seq_one_letter_code
_entity_poly.pdbx_strand_id
1 'polypeptide(L)'
;MMKQQVEYQSDDLMADSLQIENFLKQGRTCHLYTVQLGIEAGVSSYLERYQLASSQQKFKIFLFSTLYGEKIKRFLEDMRGEQRV
;
A
#
# COMPACT_ATOMS: atom_id res chain seq x y z
N MET A 1 8.66 2.96 26.12
CA MET A 1 7.34 3.16 25.50
C MET A 1 7.42 3.48 24.00
N MET A 2 8.33 4.34 23.54
CA MET A 2 8.47 4.70 22.12
C MET A 2 8.88 3.54 21.18
N LYS A 3 9.73 2.60 21.65
CA LYS A 3 10.13 1.42 20.86
C LYS A 3 8.97 0.46 20.55
N GLN A 4 8.06 0.23 21.49
CA GLN A 4 6.90 -0.66 21.30
C GLN A 4 5.89 -0.08 20.30
N GLN A 5 5.70 1.24 20.27
CA GLN A 5 4.86 1.89 19.27
C GLN A 5 5.42 1.76 17.85
N VAL A 6 6.73 1.91 17.67
CA VAL A 6 7.40 1.77 16.36
C VAL A 6 7.40 0.33 15.87
N GLU A 7 7.53 -0.64 16.78
CA GLU A 7 7.51 -2.07 16.45
C GLU A 7 6.09 -2.55 16.11
N TYR A 8 5.08 -2.10 16.86
CA TYR A 8 3.66 -2.38 16.57
C TYR A 8 3.23 -1.81 15.21
N GLN A 9 3.68 -0.60 14.86
CA GLN A 9 3.44 0.00 13.53
C GLN A 9 4.14 -0.75 12.39
N SER A 10 5.17 -1.56 12.67
CA SER A 10 5.90 -2.31 11.64
C SER A 10 5.09 -3.50 11.12
N ASP A 11 4.38 -4.20 12.00
CA ASP A 11 3.58 -5.37 11.63
C ASP A 11 2.31 -4.94 10.89
N ASP A 12 1.68 -3.85 11.34
CA ASP A 12 0.55 -3.22 10.64
C ASP A 12 0.94 -2.77 9.23
N LEU A 13 2.09 -2.11 9.08
CA LEU A 13 2.57 -1.65 7.78
C LEU A 13 2.91 -2.82 6.84
N MET A 14 3.43 -3.92 7.37
CA MET A 14 3.65 -5.14 6.58
C MET A 14 2.32 -5.74 6.10
N ALA A 15 1.34 -5.88 6.99
CA ALA A 15 0.04 -6.44 6.67
C ALA A 15 -0.67 -5.62 5.58
N ASP A 16 -0.62 -4.29 5.72
CA ASP A 16 -1.17 -3.38 4.72
C ASP A 16 -0.47 -3.52 3.36
N SER A 17 0.85 -3.72 3.32
CA SER A 17 1.58 -3.93 2.07
C SER A 17 1.08 -5.16 1.30
N LEU A 18 0.83 -6.27 2.03
CA LEU A 18 0.34 -7.53 1.47
C LEU A 18 -1.11 -7.40 1.02
N GLN A 19 -1.94 -6.72 1.81
CA GLN A 19 -3.34 -6.50 1.50
C GLN A 19 -3.49 -5.64 0.23
N ILE A 20 -2.75 -4.53 0.14
CA ILE A 20 -2.75 -3.69 -1.06
C ILE A 20 -2.23 -4.48 -2.27
N GLU A 21 -1.18 -5.29 -2.11
CA GLU A 21 -0.67 -6.11 -3.22
C GLU A 21 -1.73 -7.07 -3.75
N ASN A 22 -2.47 -7.72 -2.85
CA ASN A 22 -3.56 -8.61 -3.22
C ASN A 22 -4.69 -7.86 -3.92
N PHE A 23 -5.07 -6.67 -3.44
CA PHE A 23 -6.06 -5.85 -4.12
C PHE A 23 -5.64 -5.46 -5.54
N LEU A 24 -4.39 -5.06 -5.73
CA LEU A 24 -3.86 -4.73 -7.05
C LEU A 24 -3.86 -5.94 -7.99
N LYS A 25 -3.52 -7.14 -7.49
CA LYS A 25 -3.59 -8.38 -8.26
C LYS A 25 -5.03 -8.69 -8.66
N GLN A 26 -5.98 -8.56 -7.73
CA GLN A 26 -7.40 -8.81 -7.98
C GLN A 26 -7.99 -7.85 -9.00
N GLY A 27 -7.67 -6.56 -8.92
CA GLY A 27 -8.12 -5.54 -9.87
C GLY A 27 -7.61 -5.78 -11.30
N ARG A 28 -6.46 -6.44 -11.48
CA ARG A 28 -5.96 -6.85 -12.80
C ARG A 28 -6.67 -8.08 -13.36
N THR A 29 -7.11 -8.99 -12.50
CA THR A 29 -7.72 -10.28 -12.89
C THR A 29 -9.24 -10.26 -13.01
N CYS A 30 -9.94 -9.26 -12.45
CA CYS A 30 -11.40 -9.20 -12.45
C CYS A 30 -11.90 -7.80 -12.84
N HIS A 31 -12.52 -7.69 -14.01
CA HIS A 31 -13.11 -6.44 -14.53
C HIS A 31 -14.37 -5.97 -13.77
N LEU A 32 -14.88 -6.74 -12.80
CA LEU A 32 -16.03 -6.32 -12.01
C LEU A 32 -15.68 -5.28 -10.93
N TYR A 33 -14.40 -4.88 -10.78
CA TYR A 33 -13.85 -3.72 -10.06
C TYR A 33 -14.53 -3.31 -8.74
N THR A 34 -15.29 -4.19 -8.10
CA THR A 34 -16.13 -3.88 -6.94
C THR A 34 -15.27 -3.48 -5.74
N VAL A 35 -14.00 -3.88 -5.77
CA VAL A 35 -13.00 -3.64 -4.74
C VAL A 35 -12.22 -2.34 -4.96
N GLN A 36 -12.35 -1.66 -6.11
CA GLN A 36 -11.58 -0.44 -6.39
C GLN A 36 -12.16 0.79 -5.66
N LEU A 37 -13.49 0.84 -5.52
CA LEU A 37 -14.19 1.93 -4.84
C LEU A 37 -13.87 1.93 -3.34
N GLY A 38 -13.09 2.92 -2.89
CA GLY A 38 -12.80 3.17 -1.48
C GLY A 38 -11.45 2.68 -0.97
N ILE A 39 -10.65 1.98 -1.80
CA ILE A 39 -9.29 1.57 -1.36
C ILE A 39 -8.28 2.71 -1.45
N GLU A 40 -8.58 3.78 -2.19
CA GLU A 40 -7.67 4.91 -2.42
C GLU A 40 -7.21 5.54 -1.11
N ALA A 41 -8.13 5.69 -0.15
CA ALA A 41 -7.81 6.24 1.17
C ALA A 41 -6.86 5.33 1.95
N GLY A 42 -7.10 4.01 1.92
CA GLY A 42 -6.23 3.02 2.55
C GLY A 42 -4.83 2.97 1.92
N VAL A 43 -4.78 2.99 0.59
CA VAL A 43 -3.52 3.01 -0.18
C VAL A 43 -2.74 4.31 0.04
N SER A 44 -3.44 5.45 0.11
CA SER A 44 -2.82 6.75 0.41
C SER A 44 -2.25 6.78 1.83
N SER A 45 -3.02 6.33 2.82
CA SER A 45 -2.57 6.24 4.22
C SER A 45 -1.38 5.29 4.38
N TYR A 46 -1.38 4.16 3.68
CA TYR A 46 -0.21 3.28 3.63
C TYR A 46 1.01 4.01 3.06
N LEU A 47 0.86 4.74 1.95
CA LEU A 47 1.98 5.41 1.30
C LEU A 47 2.64 6.44 2.23
N GLU A 48 1.84 7.22 2.95
CA GLU A 48 2.34 8.18 3.94
C GLU A 48 3.15 7.49 5.04
N ARG A 49 2.61 6.41 5.63
CA ARG A 49 3.32 5.63 6.66
C ARG A 49 4.57 4.95 6.10
N TYR A 50 4.50 4.43 4.87
CA TYR A 50 5.63 3.83 4.19
C TYR A 50 6.75 4.86 3.94
N GLN A 51 6.42 6.10 3.59
CA GLN A 51 7.43 7.15 3.42
C GLN A 51 8.18 7.46 4.72
N LEU A 52 7.46 7.49 5.84
CA LEU A 52 8.02 7.73 7.18
C LEU A 52 8.77 6.51 7.76
N ALA A 53 8.55 5.31 7.21
CA ALA A 53 9.20 4.10 7.69
C ALA A 53 10.73 4.14 7.51
N SER A 54 11.44 3.57 8.49
CA SER A 54 12.89 3.41 8.44
C SER A 54 13.33 2.52 7.27
N SER A 55 14.58 2.65 6.84
CA SER A 55 15.15 1.79 5.78
C SER A 55 15.06 0.30 6.13
N GLN A 56 15.21 -0.05 7.42
CA GLN A 56 15.08 -1.44 7.87
C GLN A 56 13.64 -1.96 7.73
N GLN A 57 12.64 -1.16 8.06
CA GLN A 57 11.23 -1.53 7.88
C GLN A 57 10.87 -1.66 6.39
N LYS A 58 11.31 -0.69 5.56
CA LYS A 58 11.15 -0.75 4.10
C LYS A 58 11.80 -2.01 3.50
N PHE A 59 13.00 -2.36 3.97
CA PHE A 59 13.68 -3.58 3.55
C PHE A 59 12.91 -4.84 3.95
N LYS A 60 12.39 -4.91 5.19
CA LYS A 60 11.52 -6.01 5.60
C LYS A 60 10.32 -6.12 4.66
N ILE A 61 9.61 -5.03 4.39
CA ILE A 61 8.44 -5.01 3.50
C ILE A 61 8.78 -5.53 2.10
N PHE A 62 9.93 -5.14 1.57
CA PHE A 62 10.43 -5.63 0.28
C PHE A 62 10.67 -7.15 0.26
N LEU A 63 11.05 -7.77 1.38
CA LEU A 63 11.26 -9.22 1.45
C LEU A 63 9.95 -10.01 1.31
N PHE A 64 8.81 -9.42 1.68
CA PHE A 64 7.53 -10.12 1.75
C PHE A 64 6.48 -9.61 0.76
N SER A 65 6.65 -8.43 0.17
CA SER A 65 5.76 -7.87 -0.84
C SER A 65 6.53 -7.32 -2.04
N THR A 66 5.93 -7.36 -3.23
CA THR A 66 6.46 -6.66 -4.41
C THR A 66 6.05 -5.18 -4.43
N LEU A 67 5.59 -4.67 -3.29
CA LEU A 67 4.95 -3.38 -3.14
C LEU A 67 5.95 -2.35 -2.60
N TYR A 68 6.39 -1.43 -3.45
CA TYR A 68 7.29 -0.33 -3.09
C TYR A 68 6.66 1.02 -3.42
N GLY A 69 7.06 2.07 -2.70
CA GLY A 69 6.38 3.37 -2.71
C GLY A 69 6.11 3.96 -4.11
N GLU A 70 7.06 3.83 -5.04
CA GLU A 70 6.89 4.34 -6.41
C GLU A 70 5.80 3.61 -7.20
N LYS A 71 5.65 2.29 -7.02
CA LYS A 71 4.59 1.48 -7.64
C LYS A 71 3.20 1.91 -7.16
N ILE A 72 3.10 2.29 -5.88
CA ILE A 72 1.86 2.75 -5.26
C ILE A 72 1.50 4.15 -5.71
N LYS A 73 2.49 5.03 -5.78
CA LYS A 73 2.31 6.40 -6.26
C LYS A 73 1.72 6.40 -7.67
N ARG A 74 2.28 5.61 -8.59
CA ARG A 74 1.75 5.45 -9.95
C ARG A 74 0.33 4.91 -9.97
N PHE A 75 0.03 3.90 -9.17
CA PHE A 75 -1.33 3.38 -9.06
C PHE A 75 -2.35 4.42 -8.60
N LEU A 76 -2.00 5.25 -7.61
CA LEU A 76 -2.86 6.35 -7.16
C LEU A 76 -3.03 7.44 -8.24
N GLU A 77 -1.99 7.71 -9.03
CA GLU A 77 -2.04 8.64 -10.16
C GLU A 77 -2.94 8.10 -11.29
N ASP A 78 -2.84 6.80 -11.61
CA ASP A 78 -3.66 6.14 -12.63
C ASP A 78 -5.16 6.19 -12.26
N MET A 79 -5.53 5.85 -11.01
CA MET A 79 -6.93 5.93 -10.55
C MET A 79 -7.50 7.36 -10.61
N ARG A 80 -6.68 8.38 -10.30
CA ARG A 80 -7.09 9.79 -10.42
C ARG A 80 -7.26 10.23 -11.87
N GLY A 81 -6.51 9.63 -12.79
CA GLY A 81 -6.61 9.85 -14.23
C GLY A 81 -7.89 9.25 -14.83
N GLU A 82 -8.28 8.06 -14.38
CA GLU A 82 -9.53 7.38 -14.81
C GLU A 82 -10.80 8.14 -14.37
N GLN A 83 -10.77 8.85 -13.24
CA GLN A 83 -11.90 9.68 -12.78
C GLN A 83 -12.15 10.96 -13.61
N ARG A 84 -11.24 11.32 -14.53
CA ARG A 84 -11.33 12.56 -15.34
C ARG A 84 -11.80 12.35 -16.78
N VAL A 85 -12.18 11.14 -17.17
CA VAL A 85 -12.70 10.80 -18.51
C VAL A 85 -14.20 10.55 -18.47
#